data_AF-A0A2D5HF35-F1
#
_entry.id   AF-A0A2D5HF35-F1
#
_cell.length_a   1.000
_cell.length_b   1.000
_cell.length_c   1.000
_cell.angle_alpha   90.00
_cell.angle_beta   90.00
_cell.angle_gamma   90.00
#
_symmetry.space_group_name_H-M   'P 1'
#
loop_
_entity.id
_entity.type
_entity.pdbx_description
1 polymer ?
#
loop_
_entity_poly.entity_id
_entity_poly.type
_entity_poly.pdbx_seq_one_letter_code
_entity_poly.pdbx_strand_id
1 'polypeptide(L)'
;MFCNDMAEADRGNFLAKLGKDAWPASAYTYNDWRYEHLRGIPSSYVVALQDGVLPVEWQERFADRLHARRMVRIDAGHQVMNTRPEALAEVLLAEA
;
A
#
# COMPACT_ATOMS: atom_id res chain seq x y z
N MET A 1 10.02 6.97 -3.69
CA MET A 1 9.48 8.29 -3.32
C MET A 1 7.96 8.19 -3.21
N PHE A 2 7.33 8.80 -2.20
CA PHE A 2 5.89 8.64 -1.89
C PHE A 2 4.93 9.09 -3.00
N CYS A 3 5.28 10.09 -3.80
CA CYS A 3 4.38 10.77 -4.73
C CYS A 3 4.93 10.77 -6.16
N ASN A 4 5.61 9.69 -6.56
CA ASN A 4 6.38 9.65 -7.81
C ASN A 4 5.51 9.69 -9.08
N ASP A 5 4.24 9.32 -8.98
CA ASP A 5 3.26 9.28 -10.07
C ASP A 5 2.22 10.41 -9.97
N MET A 6 2.38 11.36 -9.04
CA MET A 6 1.50 12.51 -8.89
C MET A 6 1.92 13.67 -9.78
N ALA A 7 0.93 14.43 -10.28
CA ALA A 7 1.18 15.74 -10.86
C ALA A 7 1.82 16.69 -9.84
N GLU A 8 2.60 17.66 -10.32
CA GLU A 8 3.41 18.52 -9.44
C GLU A 8 2.58 19.31 -8.42
N ALA A 9 1.44 19.87 -8.85
CA ALA A 9 0.54 20.61 -7.97
C ALA A 9 -0.05 19.71 -6.86
N ASP A 10 -0.49 18.51 -7.22
CA ASP A 10 -1.08 17.55 -6.28
C ASP A 10 -0.03 17.03 -5.29
N ARG A 11 1.18 16.77 -5.78
CA ARG A 11 2.33 16.43 -4.95
C ARG A 11 2.61 17.53 -3.92
N GLY A 12 2.62 18.80 -4.33
CA GLY A 12 2.81 19.93 -3.42
C GLY A 12 1.75 19.98 -2.33
N ASN A 13 0.48 19.83 -2.72
CA ASN A 13 -0.65 19.80 -1.78
C ASN A 13 -0.60 18.61 -0.81
N PHE A 14 -0.16 17.45 -1.28
CA PHE A 14 0.00 16.26 -0.44
C PHE A 14 1.13 16.43 0.57
N LEU A 15 2.32 16.84 0.10
CA LEU A 15 3.49 17.02 0.96
C LEU A 15 3.27 18.08 2.04
N ALA A 16 2.50 19.13 1.75
CA ALA A 16 2.14 20.16 2.74
C ALA A 16 1.30 19.63 3.92
N LYS A 17 0.76 18.41 3.83
CA LYS A 17 0.02 17.74 4.90
C LYS A 17 0.86 16.75 5.69
N LEU A 18 2.02 16.32 5.19
CA LEU A 18 2.89 15.34 5.86
C LEU A 18 3.50 15.91 7.15
N GLY A 19 3.74 15.04 8.13
CA GLY A 19 4.37 15.41 9.41
C GLY A 19 3.43 16.01 10.46
N LYS A 20 2.13 16.10 10.16
CA LYS A 20 1.11 16.50 11.15
C LYS A 20 0.75 15.38 12.13
N ASP A 21 1.05 14.13 11.76
CA ASP A 21 0.84 12.95 12.58
C ASP A 21 2.16 12.22 12.82
N ALA A 22 2.26 11.58 13.97
CA ALA A 22 3.37 10.70 14.32
C ALA A 22 2.84 9.29 14.61
N TRP A 23 3.55 8.28 14.10
CA TRP A 23 3.29 6.91 14.53
C TRP A 23 3.74 6.74 16.00
N PRO A 24 3.02 5.93 16.79
CA PRO A 24 3.46 5.61 18.14
C PRO A 24 4.84 4.95 18.10
N ALA A 25 5.68 5.20 19.11
CA ALA A 25 7.04 4.66 19.17
C ALA A 25 7.10 3.13 19.01
N SER A 26 6.06 2.43 19.49
CA SER A 26 5.91 0.98 19.34
C SER A 26 5.98 0.50 17.88
N ALA A 27 5.53 1.30 16.92
CA ALA A 27 5.59 0.96 15.49
C ALA A 27 7.03 0.84 14.96
N TYR A 28 8.00 1.41 15.68
CA TYR A 28 9.42 1.39 15.30
C TYR A 28 10.28 0.44 16.16
N THR A 29 9.73 -0.10 17.26
CA THR A 29 10.52 -0.92 18.20
C THR A 29 10.24 -2.41 18.10
N TYR A 30 9.07 -2.83 17.61
CA TYR A 30 8.71 -4.24 17.49
C TYR A 30 8.90 -4.75 16.05
N ASN A 31 9.67 -5.83 15.90
CA ASN A 31 10.01 -6.46 14.62
C ASN A 31 9.52 -7.91 14.49
N ASP A 32 9.09 -8.56 15.57
CA ASP A 32 8.60 -9.95 15.56
C ASP A 32 7.06 -10.02 15.52
N TRP A 33 6.49 -9.68 14.37
CA TRP A 33 5.07 -9.86 14.10
C TRP A 33 4.83 -11.24 13.49
N ARG A 34 4.07 -12.09 14.20
CA ARG A 34 3.64 -13.41 13.73
C ARG A 34 2.31 -13.32 13.01
N TYR A 35 2.27 -13.74 11.75
CA TYR A 35 1.10 -13.58 10.88
C TYR A 35 0.33 -14.88 10.59
N GLU A 36 0.72 -16.01 11.18
CA GLU A 36 0.05 -17.32 10.94
C GLU A 36 -1.45 -17.29 11.21
N HIS A 37 -1.89 -16.49 12.18
CA HIS A 37 -3.31 -16.30 12.50
C HIS A 37 -4.12 -15.68 11.34
N LEU A 38 -3.45 -15.00 10.39
CA LEU A 38 -4.09 -14.42 9.20
C LEU A 38 -4.46 -15.45 8.15
N ARG A 39 -3.91 -16.68 8.20
CA ARG A 39 -4.17 -17.72 7.17
C ARG A 39 -5.66 -18.06 7.03
N GLY A 40 -6.43 -17.96 8.12
CA GLY A 40 -7.87 -18.17 8.13
C GLY A 40 -8.68 -17.03 7.51
N ILE A 41 -8.09 -15.83 7.39
CA ILE A 41 -8.77 -14.63 6.92
C ILE A 41 -8.59 -14.52 5.40
N PRO A 42 -9.67 -14.43 4.60
CA PRO A 42 -9.54 -14.10 3.19
C PRO A 42 -8.96 -12.69 3.05
N SER A 43 -7.81 -12.57 2.41
CA SER A 43 -7.14 -11.30 2.18
C SER A 43 -6.60 -11.23 0.76
N SER A 44 -6.58 -10.01 0.24
CA SER A 44 -6.06 -9.68 -1.09
C SER A 44 -5.03 -8.57 -0.94
N TYR A 45 -3.99 -8.60 -1.76
CA TYR A 45 -2.92 -7.61 -1.76
C TYR A 45 -2.95 -6.82 -3.07
N VAL A 46 -3.00 -5.49 -2.98
CA VAL A 46 -2.92 -4.61 -4.15
C VAL A 46 -1.47 -4.19 -4.34
N VAL A 47 -0.89 -4.61 -5.47
CA VAL A 47 0.46 -4.29 -5.87
C VAL A 47 0.46 -3.05 -6.77
N ALA A 48 1.13 -2.00 -6.33
CA ALA A 48 1.34 -0.77 -7.09
C ALA A 48 2.65 -0.86 -7.89
N LEU A 49 2.56 -0.94 -9.21
CA LEU A 49 3.68 -1.28 -10.10
C LEU A 49 4.76 -0.20 -10.19
N GLN A 50 4.40 1.05 -9.92
CA GLN A 50 5.32 2.19 -9.92
C GLN A 50 5.65 2.66 -8.50
N ASP A 51 5.36 1.88 -7.46
CA ASP A 51 5.64 2.26 -6.08
C ASP A 51 7.15 2.43 -5.84
N GLY A 52 7.58 3.68 -5.67
CA GLY A 52 8.98 4.00 -5.36
C GLY A 52 9.33 3.96 -3.88
N VAL A 53 8.39 3.69 -2.97
CA VAL A 53 8.61 3.53 -1.53
C VAL A 53 8.82 2.05 -1.19
N LEU A 54 7.99 1.18 -1.77
CA LEU A 54 8.05 -0.26 -1.57
C LEU A 54 8.07 -0.97 -2.95
N PRO A 55 9.25 -1.40 -3.44
CA PRO A 55 9.36 -2.07 -4.73
C PRO A 55 8.48 -3.33 -4.82
N VAL A 56 8.06 -3.70 -6.03
CA VAL A 56 7.15 -4.83 -6.29
C VAL A 56 7.61 -6.12 -5.62
N GLU A 57 8.89 -6.45 -5.68
CA GLU A 57 9.48 -7.64 -5.05
C GLU A 57 9.23 -7.68 -3.52
N TRP A 58 9.20 -6.53 -2.85
CA TRP A 58 8.92 -6.45 -1.43
C TRP A 58 7.43 -6.47 -1.13
N GLN A 59 6.61 -5.87 -2.01
CA GLN A 59 5.15 -5.99 -1.93
C GLN A 59 4.71 -7.45 -2.03
N GLU A 60 5.29 -8.23 -2.95
CA GLU A 60 4.99 -9.66 -3.11
C GLU A 60 5.43 -10.48 -1.89
N ARG A 61 6.59 -10.15 -1.29
CA ARG A 61 7.01 -10.76 -0.01
C ARG A 61 6.05 -10.43 1.13
N PHE A 62 5.48 -9.23 1.14
CA PHE A 62 4.50 -8.84 2.14
C PHE A 62 3.17 -9.58 1.92
N ALA A 63 2.73 -9.71 0.67
CA ALA A 63 1.55 -10.48 0.31
C ALA A 63 1.67 -11.94 0.80
N ASP A 64 2.81 -12.59 0.55
CA ASP A 64 3.09 -13.95 1.02
C ASP A 64 3.11 -14.03 2.56
N ARG A 65 3.84 -13.11 3.21
CA ARG A 65 3.94 -13.04 4.67
C ARG A 65 2.57 -12.82 5.35
N LEU A 66 1.66 -12.11 4.71
CA LEU A 66 0.31 -11.84 5.20
C LEU A 66 -0.72 -12.88 4.74
N HIS A 67 -0.28 -13.95 4.05
CA HIS A 67 -1.12 -15.01 3.52
C HIS A 67 -2.22 -14.51 2.57
N ALA A 68 -1.94 -13.46 1.79
CA ALA A 68 -2.84 -12.95 0.78
C ALA A 68 -3.15 -14.06 -0.23
N ARG A 69 -4.45 -14.33 -0.43
CA ARG A 69 -4.93 -15.37 -1.35
C ARG A 69 -4.91 -14.90 -2.80
N ARG A 70 -4.96 -13.58 -3.00
CA ARG A 70 -4.96 -12.95 -4.31
C ARG A 70 -4.06 -11.73 -4.31
N MET A 71 -3.40 -11.53 -5.44
CA MET A 71 -2.64 -10.32 -5.73
C MET A 71 -3.24 -9.64 -6.96
N VAL A 72 -3.60 -8.37 -6.81
CA VAL A 72 -4.13 -7.52 -7.88
C VAL A 72 -3.09 -6.45 -8.18
N ARG A 73 -2.77 -6.21 -9.46
CA ARG A 73 -1.72 -5.27 -9.87
C ARG A 73 -2.35 -4.03 -10.49
N ILE A 74 -1.92 -2.85 -10.06
CA ILE A 74 -2.37 -1.55 -10.59
C ILE A 74 -1.15 -0.75 -11.05
N ASP A 75 -1.24 -0.17 -12.25
CA ASP A 75 -0.23 0.75 -12.77
C ASP A 75 -0.32 2.12 -12.09
N ALA A 76 0.21 2.18 -10.87
CA ALA A 76 0.23 3.34 -9.98
C ALA A 76 1.46 3.34 -9.09
N GLY A 77 1.77 4.50 -8.51
CA GLY A 77 2.72 4.67 -7.42
C GLY A 77 2.11 4.39 -6.06
N HIS A 78 2.85 4.76 -5.00
CA HIS A 78 2.48 4.43 -3.62
C HIS A 78 1.14 5.02 -3.18
N GLN A 79 0.76 6.16 -3.75
CA GLN A 79 -0.48 6.88 -3.42
C GLN A 79 -1.61 6.53 -4.39
N VAL A 80 -1.78 5.24 -4.68
CA VAL A 80 -2.79 4.70 -5.63
C VAL A 80 -4.21 5.21 -5.37
N MET A 81 -4.58 5.46 -4.11
CA MET A 81 -5.88 6.02 -3.74
C MET A 81 -6.08 7.48 -4.17
N ASN A 82 -5.00 8.20 -4.47
CA ASN A 82 -5.04 9.58 -4.96
C ASN A 82 -4.82 9.65 -6.47
N THR A 83 -4.02 8.75 -7.05
CA THR A 83 -3.65 8.82 -8.48
C THR A 83 -4.49 7.92 -9.38
N ARG A 84 -5.04 6.83 -8.84
CA ARG A 84 -5.91 5.87 -9.54
C ARG A 84 -7.14 5.46 -8.70
N PRO A 85 -7.91 6.41 -8.16
CA PRO A 85 -9.01 6.09 -7.24
C PRO A 85 -10.09 5.19 -7.87
N GLU A 86 -10.40 5.37 -9.15
CA GLU A 86 -11.41 4.56 -9.85
C GLU A 86 -10.95 3.10 -10.00
N ALA A 87 -9.71 2.89 -10.46
CA ALA A 87 -9.15 1.54 -10.60
C ALA A 87 -9.05 0.83 -9.24
N LEU A 88 -8.68 1.55 -8.18
CA LEU A 88 -8.68 0.98 -6.83
C LEU A 88 -10.09 0.64 -6.36
N ALA A 89 -11.07 1.51 -6.62
CA ALA A 89 -12.47 1.28 -6.25
C ALA A 89 -13.07 0.05 -6.96
N GLU A 90 -12.76 -0.14 -8.25
CA GLU A 90 -13.17 -1.34 -9.00
C GLU A 90 -12.62 -2.62 -8.37
N VAL A 91 -11.35 -2.61 -7.95
CA VAL A 91 -10.74 -3.74 -7.24
C VAL A 91 -11.45 -4.00 -5.91
N LEU A 92 -11.71 -2.95 -5.12
CA LEU A 92 -12.40 -3.10 -3.83
C LEU A 92 -13.82 -3.66 -4.00
N LEU A 93 -14.57 -3.21 -5.02
CA LEU A 93 -15.91 -3.71 -5.32
C LEU A 93 -15.90 -5.17 -5.81
N ALA A 94 -14.84 -5.60 -6.48
CA ALA A 94 -14.69 -6.98 -6.94
C ALA A 94 -14.31 -7.96 -5.80
N GLU A 95 -13.79 -7.46 -4.69
CA GLU A 95 -13.35 -8.25 -3.52
C GLU A 95 -14.36 -8.22 -2.35
N ALA A 96 -15.44 -7.43 -2.47
CA ALA A 96 -16.55 -7.32 -1.51
C ALA A 96 -17.58 -8.44 -1.69
#